data_AF-F7UXB9-F1
#
_entry.id   AF-F7UXB9-F1
#
_cell.length_a   1.000
_cell.length_b   1.000
_cell.length_c   1.000
_cell.angle_alpha   90.00
_cell.angle_beta   90.00
_cell.angle_gamma   90.00
#
_symmetry.space_group_name_H-M   'P 1'
#
loop_
_entity.id
_entity.type
_entity.pdbx_description
1 polymer ?
#
loop_
_entity_poly.entity_id
_entity_poly.type
_entity_poly.pdbx_seq_one_letter_code
_entity_poly.pdbx_strand_id
1 'polypeptide(L)'
;MMKARMRQHITNGMQHVRVRLTSTRGDTLAEVLVAMMIAVLATVLLATMVMTSLNVSATNERAQQQAYQAQSTMVQKEGTATITLGDASETIDVKVFRSTDESGAVLFERYENANPRPDGA
;
A
#
# COMPACT_ATOMS: atom_id res chain seq x y z
N MET A 1 5.93 -3.56 79.90
CA MET A 1 6.18 -4.60 78.86
C MET A 1 5.15 -4.64 77.72
N MET A 2 3.85 -4.41 77.97
CA MET A 2 2.79 -4.50 76.94
C MET A 2 2.94 -3.53 75.75
N LYS A 3 3.43 -2.31 76.01
CA LYS A 3 3.63 -1.26 74.98
C LYS A 3 4.72 -1.63 73.95
N ALA A 4 5.72 -2.41 74.33
CA ALA A 4 6.81 -2.85 73.45
C ALA A 4 6.34 -3.95 72.47
N ARG A 5 5.56 -4.93 72.96
CA ARG A 5 4.95 -5.98 72.12
C ARG A 5 4.02 -5.40 71.05
N MET A 6 3.23 -4.39 71.40
CA MET A 6 2.28 -3.80 70.45
C MET A 6 2.99 -3.05 69.31
N ARG A 7 4.09 -2.34 69.61
CA ARG A 7 4.92 -1.69 68.58
C ARG A 7 5.53 -2.69 67.63
N GLN A 8 6.07 -3.80 68.15
CA GLN A 8 6.67 -4.87 67.34
C GLN A 8 5.64 -5.52 66.40
N HIS A 9 4.40 -5.69 66.85
CA HIS A 9 3.32 -6.25 66.02
C HIS A 9 2.95 -5.33 64.85
N ILE A 10 2.97 -4.01 65.07
CA ILE A 10 2.71 -3.00 64.03
C ILE A 10 3.87 -2.96 63.02
N THR A 11 5.12 -3.01 63.49
CA THR A 11 6.30 -3.00 62.61
C THR A 11 6.34 -4.22 61.69
N ASN A 12 6.03 -5.41 62.22
CA ASN A 12 5.98 -6.65 61.43
C ASN A 12 4.83 -6.60 60.40
N GLY A 13 3.66 -6.08 60.78
CA GLY A 13 2.54 -5.89 59.86
C GLY A 13 2.89 -4.94 58.71
N MET A 14 3.54 -3.81 59.01
CA MET A 14 3.99 -2.85 58.00
C MET A 14 5.05 -3.44 57.05
N GLN A 15 5.97 -4.27 57.56
CA GLN A 15 6.96 -4.96 56.72
C GLN A 15 6.30 -5.95 55.75
N HIS A 16 5.32 -6.73 56.22
CA HIS A 16 4.57 -7.66 55.36
C HIS A 16 3.80 -6.95 54.25
N VAL A 17 3.16 -5.82 54.55
CA VAL A 17 2.48 -5.00 53.55
C VAL A 17 3.47 -4.43 52.53
N ARG A 18 4.63 -3.95 52.98
CA ARG A 18 5.67 -3.43 52.08
C ARG A 18 6.18 -4.50 51.10
N VAL A 19 6.47 -5.71 51.60
CA VAL A 19 6.93 -6.83 50.76
C VAL A 19 5.88 -7.23 49.71
N ARG A 20 4.59 -7.22 50.08
CA ARG A 20 3.49 -7.48 49.16
C ARG A 20 3.39 -6.40 48.08
N LEU A 21 3.52 -5.13 48.45
CA LEU A 21 3.47 -4.00 47.51
C LEU A 21 4.67 -3.94 46.57
N THR A 22 5.84 -4.43 46.99
CA THR A 22 7.05 -4.49 46.14
C THR A 22 7.15 -5.76 45.30
N SER A 23 6.18 -6.69 45.41
CA SER A 23 6.24 -7.98 44.71
C SER A 23 5.77 -7.85 43.26
N THR A 24 6.72 -7.82 42.31
CA THR A 24 6.47 -7.76 40.85
C THR A 24 6.18 -9.11 40.20
N ARG A 25 6.19 -10.22 40.94
CA ARG A 25 6.05 -11.60 40.40
C ARG A 25 4.75 -11.84 39.60
N GLY A 26 3.68 -11.09 39.90
CA GLY A 26 2.43 -11.16 39.13
C GLY A 26 2.50 -10.36 37.83
N ASP A 27 3.16 -9.19 37.86
CA ASP A 27 3.30 -8.30 36.71
C ASP A 27 4.19 -8.90 35.62
N THR A 28 5.24 -9.65 35.98
CA THR A 28 6.18 -10.21 35.00
C THR A 28 5.54 -11.25 34.07
N LEU A 29 4.55 -12.02 34.53
CA LEU A 29 3.86 -13.01 33.68
C LEU A 29 2.93 -12.29 32.68
N ALA A 30 2.15 -11.33 33.17
CA ALA A 30 1.28 -10.51 32.33
C ALA A 30 2.10 -9.71 31.29
N GLU A 31 3.24 -9.15 31.69
CA GLU A 31 4.15 -8.41 30.81
C GLU A 31 4.71 -9.28 29.69
N VAL A 32 5.14 -10.52 30.00
CA VAL A 32 5.62 -11.47 28.97
C VAL A 32 4.49 -11.87 28.02
N LEU A 33 3.27 -12.11 28.52
CA LEU A 33 2.13 -12.44 27.66
C LEU A 33 1.78 -11.29 26.72
N VAL A 34 1.80 -10.05 27.20
CA VAL A 34 1.57 -8.86 26.38
C VAL A 34 2.68 -8.70 25.34
N ALA A 35 3.95 -8.88 25.72
CA ALA A 35 5.06 -8.84 24.79
C ALA A 35 4.93 -9.92 23.68
N MET A 36 4.50 -11.13 24.04
CA MET A 36 4.23 -12.19 23.06
C MET A 36 3.06 -11.83 22.13
N MET A 37 1.98 -11.24 22.65
CA MET A 37 0.86 -10.78 21.81
C MET A 37 1.31 -9.71 20.82
N ILE A 38 2.10 -8.73 21.27
CA ILE A 38 2.63 -7.68 20.39
C ILE A 38 3.57 -8.29 19.33
N ALA A 39 4.42 -9.23 19.71
CA ALA A 39 5.31 -9.92 18.77
C ALA A 39 4.53 -10.72 17.71
N VAL A 40 3.47 -11.41 18.10
CA VAL A 40 2.59 -12.13 17.15
C VAL A 40 1.88 -11.14 16.22
N LEU A 41 1.35 -10.04 16.74
CA LEU A 41 0.72 -9.01 15.90
C LEU A 41 1.72 -8.41 14.89
N ALA A 42 2.94 -8.09 15.33
CA ALA A 42 3.98 -7.56 14.48
C ALA A 42 4.38 -8.54 13.37
N THR A 43 4.50 -9.83 13.67
CA THR A 43 4.86 -10.84 12.67
C THR A 43 3.75 -11.08 11.65
N VAL A 44 2.48 -11.08 12.07
CA VAL A 44 1.34 -11.18 11.15
C VAL A 44 1.27 -9.97 10.21
N LEU A 45 1.47 -8.77 10.75
CA LEU A 45 1.51 -7.54 9.93
C LEU A 45 2.65 -7.59 8.92
N LEU A 46 3.85 -8.00 9.35
CA LEU A 46 5.00 -8.17 8.47
C LEU A 46 4.71 -9.21 7.37
N ALA A 47 4.18 -10.37 7.72
CA ALA A 47 3.84 -11.41 6.75
C ALA A 47 2.81 -10.92 5.72
N THR A 48 1.79 -10.18 6.17
CA THR A 48 0.77 -9.59 5.29
C THR A 48 1.39 -8.57 4.34
N MET A 49 2.27 -7.69 4.83
CA MET A 49 2.98 -6.72 4.00
C MET A 49 3.90 -7.39 2.98
N VAL A 50 4.63 -8.44 3.37
CA VAL A 50 5.49 -9.20 2.46
C VAL A 50 4.64 -9.84 1.37
N MET A 51 3.55 -10.51 1.73
CA MET A 51 2.68 -11.18 0.76
C MET A 51 2.01 -10.20 -0.21
N THR A 52 1.52 -9.07 0.32
CA THR A 52 0.94 -8.00 -0.52
C THR A 52 1.99 -7.38 -1.43
N SER A 53 3.20 -7.12 -0.95
CA SER A 53 4.31 -6.62 -1.78
C SER A 53 4.65 -7.59 -2.90
N LEU A 54 4.73 -8.89 -2.63
CA LEU A 54 5.01 -9.90 -3.65
C LEU A 54 3.91 -9.95 -4.71
N ASN A 55 2.64 -9.91 -4.28
CA ASN A 55 1.50 -9.89 -5.19
C ASN A 55 1.47 -8.62 -6.05
N VAL A 56 1.74 -7.46 -5.46
CA VAL A 56 1.80 -6.18 -6.18
C VAL A 56 2.97 -6.19 -7.18
N SER A 57 4.16 -6.62 -6.77
CA SER A 57 5.33 -6.70 -7.67
C SER A 57 5.05 -7.63 -8.85
N ALA A 58 4.54 -8.84 -8.60
CA ALA A 58 4.24 -9.79 -9.66
C ALA A 58 3.10 -9.31 -10.60
N THR A 59 2.14 -8.55 -10.06
CA THR A 59 1.08 -7.93 -10.89
C THR A 59 1.65 -6.79 -11.72
N ASN A 60 2.50 -5.95 -11.13
CA ASN A 60 3.12 -4.81 -11.79
C ASN A 60 4.08 -5.26 -12.89
N GLU A 61 4.89 -6.29 -12.66
CA GLU A 61 5.75 -6.90 -13.68
C GLU A 61 4.94 -7.40 -14.88
N ARG A 62 3.82 -8.09 -14.64
CA ARG A 62 2.92 -8.55 -15.71
C ARG A 62 2.29 -7.39 -16.46
N ALA A 63 1.77 -6.38 -15.75
CA ALA A 63 1.19 -5.19 -16.37
C ALA A 63 2.23 -4.44 -17.20
N GLN A 64 3.46 -4.34 -16.71
CA GLN A 64 4.57 -3.70 -17.42
C GLN A 64 4.98 -4.49 -18.67
N GLN A 65 5.07 -5.81 -18.59
CA GLN A 65 5.34 -6.66 -19.75
C GLN A 65 4.24 -6.54 -20.81
N GLN A 66 2.97 -6.49 -20.40
CA GLN A 66 1.86 -6.25 -21.31
C GLN A 66 1.95 -4.87 -21.97
N ALA A 67 2.29 -3.83 -21.22
CA ALA A 67 2.50 -2.49 -21.77
C ALA A 67 3.67 -2.46 -22.77
N TYR A 68 4.78 -3.14 -22.49
CA TYR A 68 5.90 -3.25 -23.42
C TYR A 68 5.51 -4.02 -24.69
N GLN A 69 4.78 -5.12 -24.57
CA GLN A 69 4.30 -5.84 -25.74
C GLN A 69 3.35 -4.99 -26.57
N ALA A 70 2.40 -4.29 -25.95
CA ALA A 70 1.50 -3.38 -26.62
C ALA A 70 2.26 -2.26 -27.35
N GLN A 71 3.31 -1.70 -26.74
CA GLN A 71 4.17 -0.72 -27.40
C GLN A 71 4.97 -1.33 -28.56
N SER A 72 5.45 -2.57 -28.43
CA SER A 72 6.25 -3.23 -29.47
C SER A 72 5.42 -3.61 -30.71
N THR A 73 4.14 -3.91 -30.53
CA THR A 73 3.20 -4.24 -31.62
C THR A 73 2.44 -3.03 -32.13
N MET A 74 2.74 -1.85 -31.60
CA MET A 74 2.07 -0.61 -31.96
C MET A 74 2.36 -0.27 -33.42
N VAL A 75 1.29 -0.15 -34.21
CA VAL A 75 1.38 0.25 -35.61
C VAL A 75 0.97 1.71 -35.73
N GLN A 76 1.78 2.49 -36.43
CA GLN A 76 1.39 3.82 -36.86
C GLN A 76 0.57 3.70 -38.15
N LYS A 77 -0.63 4.28 -38.13
CA LYS A 77 -1.47 4.44 -39.32
C LYS A 77 -1.84 5.91 -39.48
N GLU A 78 -2.03 6.31 -40.73
CA GLU A 78 -2.66 7.59 -41.02
C GLU A 78 -4.18 7.42 -40.87
N GLY A 79 -4.82 8.42 -40.28
CA GLY A 79 -6.26 8.47 -40.11
C GLY A 79 -6.74 9.91 -40.14
N THR A 80 -8.05 10.08 -40.13
CA THR A 80 -8.68 11.40 -40.03
C THR A 80 -9.46 11.49 -38.73
N ALA A 81 -9.38 12.63 -38.07
CA ALA A 81 -10.19 12.93 -36.90
C ALA A 81 -11.06 14.14 -37.20
N THR A 82 -12.33 14.07 -36.82
CA THR A 82 -13.28 15.18 -36.96
C THR A 82 -13.42 15.87 -35.61
N ILE A 83 -13.02 17.13 -35.55
CA ILE A 83 -13.23 18.00 -34.41
C ILE A 83 -14.54 18.75 -34.63
N THR A 84 -15.48 18.62 -33.70
CA THR A 84 -16.76 19.33 -33.72
C THR A 84 -16.80 20.35 -32.60
N LEU A 85 -17.09 21.61 -32.94
CA LEU A 85 -17.29 22.71 -32.01
C LEU A 85 -18.60 23.43 -32.36
N GLY A 86 -19.68 23.08 -31.67
CA GLY A 86 -21.03 23.54 -32.01
C GLY A 86 -21.42 23.06 -33.42
N ASP A 87 -21.79 24.00 -34.29
CA ASP A 87 -22.16 23.74 -35.69
C ASP A 87 -20.95 23.68 -36.64
N ALA A 88 -19.76 24.02 -36.15
CA ALA A 88 -18.53 23.94 -36.92
C ALA A 88 -17.89 22.55 -36.80
N SER A 89 -17.51 21.97 -37.94
CA SER A 89 -16.80 20.70 -38.01
C SER A 89 -15.56 20.88 -38.89
N GLU A 90 -14.41 20.48 -38.37
CA GLU A 90 -13.15 20.48 -39.11
C GLU A 90 -12.54 19.07 -39.07
N THR A 91 -12.10 18.58 -40.22
CA THR A 91 -11.43 17.28 -40.34
C THR A 91 -9.94 17.52 -40.46
N ILE A 92 -9.17 16.91 -39.56
CA ILE A 92 -7.72 16.99 -39.54
C ILE A 92 -7.11 15.61 -39.80
N ASP A 93 -5.97 15.59 -40.47
CA ASP A 93 -5.16 14.38 -40.60
C ASP A 93 -4.44 14.10 -39.27
N VAL A 94 -4.55 12.87 -38.80
CA VAL A 94 -3.96 12.41 -37.54
C VAL A 94 -3.11 11.16 -37.77
N LYS A 95 -2.02 11.08 -37.02
CA LYS A 95 -1.26 9.84 -36.85
C LYS A 95 -1.91 9.06 -35.72
N VAL A 96 -2.39 7.87 -36.04
CA VAL A 96 -3.01 6.94 -35.10
C VAL A 96 -1.98 5.89 -34.73
N PHE A 97 -1.63 5.83 -33.45
CA PHE A 97 -0.80 4.77 -32.89
C PHE A 97 -1.71 3.80 -32.16
N ARG A 98 -1.89 2.60 -32.69
CA ARG A 98 -2.80 1.60 -32.12
C ARG A 98 -2.09 0.26 -31.91
N SER A 99 -2.37 -0.36 -30.76
CA SER A 99 -2.04 -1.75 -30.46
C SER A 99 -3.30 -2.51 -30.10
N THR A 100 -3.43 -3.72 -30.63
CA THR A 100 -4.57 -4.62 -30.38
C THR A 100 -4.07 -5.96 -29.88
N ASP A 101 -4.83 -6.61 -29.01
CA ASP A 101 -4.57 -8.01 -28.64
C ASP A 101 -5.00 -8.99 -29.75
N GLU A 102 -4.80 -10.29 -29.52
CA GLU A 102 -5.20 -11.36 -30.46
C GLU A 102 -6.72 -11.45 -30.68
N SER A 103 -7.53 -10.91 -29.76
CA SER A 103 -8.98 -10.82 -29.86
C SER A 103 -9.47 -9.58 -30.63
N GLY A 104 -8.56 -8.67 -30.98
CA GLY A 104 -8.85 -7.40 -31.63
C GLY A 104 -9.24 -6.27 -30.67
N ALA A 105 -9.17 -6.49 -29.35
CA ALA A 105 -9.43 -5.45 -28.37
C ALA A 105 -8.28 -4.43 -28.37
N VAL A 106 -8.62 -3.13 -28.29
CA VAL A 106 -7.65 -2.04 -28.29
C VAL A 106 -6.97 -1.97 -26.93
N LEU A 107 -5.67 -2.26 -26.89
CA LEU A 107 -4.84 -2.18 -25.68
C LEU A 107 -4.26 -0.77 -25.49
N PHE A 108 -3.91 -0.12 -26.59
CA PHE A 108 -3.37 1.24 -26.59
C PHE A 108 -3.83 1.98 -27.83
N GLU A 109 -4.22 3.24 -27.65
CA GLU A 109 -4.55 4.14 -28.74
C GLU A 109 -4.11 5.56 -28.40
N ARG A 110 -3.31 6.16 -29.28
CA ARG A 110 -2.88 7.55 -29.19
C ARG A 110 -3.07 8.23 -30.54
N TYR A 111 -3.59 9.45 -30.49
CA TYR A 111 -3.75 10.31 -31.65
C TYR A 111 -2.77 11.47 -31.56
N GLU A 112 -2.05 11.73 -32.63
CA GLU A 112 -1.23 12.92 -32.80
C GLU A 112 -1.64 13.66 -34.06
N ASN A 113 -1.63 14.99 -34.03
CA ASN A 113 -1.89 15.78 -35.22
C ASN A 113 -0.77 15.54 -36.25
N ALA A 114 -1.12 15.16 -37.48
CA ALA A 114 -0.14 14.94 -38.54
C ALA A 114 0.48 16.26 -39.03
N ASN A 115 -0.25 17.37 -38.91
CA ASN A 115 0.18 18.70 -39.30
C ASN A 115 -0.21 19.75 -38.24
N PRO A 116 0.58 19.89 -37.16
CA PRO A 116 0.30 20.88 -36.12
C PRO A 116 0.35 22.29 -36.71
N ARG A 117 -0.71 23.08 -36.47
CA ARG A 117 -0.72 24.51 -36.82
C ARG A 117 0.42 25.20 -36.06
N PRO A 118 1.25 26.03 -36.71
CA PRO A 118 2.29 26.76 -36.01
C PRO A 118 1.65 27.65 -34.93
N ASP A 119 2.19 27.58 -33.71
CA ASP A 119 1.71 28.37 -32.58
C ASP A 119 1.82 29.86 -32.92
N GLY A 120 0.68 30.56 -33.04
CA GLY A 120 0.61 32.02 -33.20
C GLY A 120 0.14 32.58 -34.56
N ALA A 121 -0.62 31.83 -35.37
CA ALA A 121 -1.22 32.31 -36.63
C ALA A 121 -2.73 32.59 -36.54
#